data_AF-A0A0S8JJJ3-F1
#
_entry.id   AF-A0A0S8JJJ3-F1
#
_cell.length_a   1.000
_cell.length_b   1.000
_cell.length_c   1.000
_cell.angle_alpha   90.00
_cell.angle_beta   90.00
_cell.angle_gamma   90.00
#
_symmetry.space_group_name_H-M   'P 1'
#
loop_
_entity.id
_entity.type
_entity.pdbx_description
1 polymer ?
#
loop_
_entity_poly.entity_id
_entity_poly.type
_entity_poly.pdbx_seq_one_letter_code
_entity_poly.pdbx_strand_id
1 'polypeptide(L)'
;MGRNNGASSIFVFLNNNYMKMKRNAVVAQSGGPSPVINASLAGVLKGCAECPEQIKTVLAAWHGVEGVLQEELINMNRQSEEELDLLMTTPASGAIGTCRYKLTPNMQEDYERILEVFRAHEVGYFFYIGGNDSMDTAAKVS
;
A
#
# COMPACT_ATOMS: atom_id res chain seq x y z
N MET A 1 42.02 0.91 33.27
CA MET A 1 41.46 1.95 32.37
C MET A 1 41.37 1.33 30.98
N GLY A 2 40.24 1.11 30.32
CA GLY A 2 38.94 1.76 30.35
C GLY A 2 38.63 2.20 28.91
N ARG A 3 37.76 1.47 28.20
CA ARG A 3 36.93 2.01 27.10
C ARG A 3 35.58 1.28 27.12
N ASN A 4 34.62 1.93 27.79
CA ASN A 4 33.20 1.63 27.71
C ASN A 4 32.73 1.84 26.25
N ASN A 5 32.31 0.78 25.57
CA ASN A 5 31.55 0.88 24.32
C ASN A 5 30.07 1.21 24.61
N GLY A 6 29.85 2.34 25.28
CA GLY A 6 28.54 2.89 25.57
C GLY A 6 27.95 3.62 24.37
N ALA A 7 27.68 2.91 23.27
CA ALA A 7 26.67 3.38 22.32
C ALA A 7 25.31 3.25 23.02
N SER A 8 24.83 4.37 23.57
CA SER A 8 23.70 4.50 24.47
C SER A 8 22.42 3.81 23.96
N SER A 9 21.78 3.09 24.89
CA SER A 9 20.63 2.19 24.73
C SER A 9 19.36 2.81 24.13
N ILE A 10 19.29 4.14 23.99
CA ILE A 10 18.10 4.82 23.47
C ILE A 10 18.00 4.74 21.94
N PHE A 11 19.11 4.85 21.21
CA PHE A 11 19.10 4.83 19.75
C PHE A 11 18.78 3.45 19.19
N VAL A 12 19.36 2.40 19.79
CA VAL A 12 19.04 1.02 19.46
C VAL A 12 17.59 0.71 19.82
N PHE A 13 17.10 1.15 20.98
CA PHE A 13 15.71 0.93 21.40
C PHE A 13 14.71 1.68 20.52
N LEU A 14 14.99 2.93 20.15
CA LEU A 14 14.18 3.71 19.21
C LEU A 14 14.17 3.08 17.83
N ASN A 15 15.31 2.61 17.32
CA ASN A 15 15.39 1.96 16.02
C ASN A 15 14.66 0.60 16.01
N ASN A 16 14.76 -0.17 17.09
CA ASN A 16 14.04 -1.44 17.25
C ASN A 16 12.52 -1.22 17.40
N ASN A 17 12.09 -0.16 18.10
CA ASN A 17 10.68 0.19 18.18
C ASN A 17 10.17 0.75 16.85
N TYR A 18 10.95 1.56 16.14
CA TYR A 18 10.61 2.11 14.83
C TYR A 18 10.40 1.00 13.78
N MET A 19 11.19 -0.08 13.86
CA MET A 19 10.98 -1.31 13.07
C MET A 19 9.81 -2.18 13.56
N LYS A 20 9.36 -2.00 14.81
CA LYS A 20 8.19 -2.68 15.40
C LYS A 20 6.88 -1.91 15.25
N MET A 21 6.92 -0.66 14.79
CA MET A 21 5.72 0.15 14.59
C MET A 21 4.91 -0.42 13.42
N LYS A 22 3.66 -0.79 13.69
CA LYS A 22 2.71 -1.20 12.64
C LYS A 22 2.63 -0.11 11.59
N ARG A 23 2.72 -0.50 10.32
CA ARG A 23 2.61 0.41 9.18
C ARG A 23 1.26 0.24 8.51
N ASN A 24 0.82 1.29 7.81
CA ASN A 24 -0.34 1.16 6.93
C ASN A 24 0.10 0.45 5.64
N ALA A 25 -0.85 -0.26 5.02
CA ALA A 25 -0.71 -0.79 3.69
C ALA A 25 -1.53 0.06 2.73
N VAL A 26 -1.02 0.35 1.54
CA VAL A 26 -1.79 0.88 0.43
C VAL A 26 -2.01 -0.24 -0.58
N VAL A 27 -3.24 -0.40 -1.06
CA VAL A 27 -3.58 -1.25 -2.19
C VAL A 27 -4.14 -0.40 -3.32
N ALA A 28 -3.70 -0.65 -4.55
CA ALA A 28 -4.14 0.08 -5.73
C ALA A 28 -4.30 -0.87 -6.92
N GLN A 29 -5.27 -0.60 -7.79
CA GLN A 29 -5.52 -1.39 -9.00
C GLN A 29 -5.14 -0.59 -10.26
N SER A 30 -4.59 -1.26 -11.27
CA SER A 30 -4.01 -0.63 -12.45
C SER A 30 -4.26 -1.45 -13.72
N GLY A 31 -4.32 -0.74 -14.84
CA GLY A 31 -4.53 -1.33 -16.16
C GLY A 31 -6.01 -1.52 -16.50
N GLY A 32 -6.28 -2.45 -17.41
CA GLY A 32 -7.65 -2.76 -17.81
C GLY A 32 -8.37 -3.63 -16.77
N PRO A 33 -9.69 -3.45 -16.60
CA PRO A 33 -10.51 -4.35 -15.78
C PRO A 33 -10.31 -5.82 -16.17
N SER A 34 -10.19 -6.70 -15.18
CA SER A 34 -10.24 -8.15 -15.38
C SER A 34 -11.36 -8.77 -14.52
N PRO A 35 -11.92 -9.92 -14.91
CA PRO A 35 -12.97 -10.58 -14.12
C PRO A 35 -12.57 -10.94 -12.68
N VAL A 36 -11.28 -10.97 -12.37
CA VAL A 36 -10.72 -11.45 -11.10
C VAL A 36 -9.97 -10.37 -10.31
N ILE A 37 -9.97 -9.12 -10.78
CA ILE A 37 -9.21 -8.04 -10.13
C ILE A 37 -9.72 -7.74 -8.71
N ASN A 38 -11.04 -7.88 -8.50
CA ASN A 38 -11.67 -7.72 -7.18
C ASN A 38 -11.37 -8.91 -6.26
N ALA A 39 -11.25 -10.12 -6.80
CA ALA A 39 -10.80 -11.28 -6.02
C ALA A 39 -9.34 -11.10 -5.54
N SER A 40 -8.49 -10.48 -6.37
CA SER A 40 -7.11 -10.13 -5.96
C SER A 40 -7.11 -9.08 -4.85
N LEU A 41 -7.96 -8.06 -4.94
CA LEU A 41 -8.15 -7.07 -3.88
C LEU A 41 -8.63 -7.72 -2.57
N ALA A 42 -9.62 -8.61 -2.64
CA ALA A 42 -10.11 -9.34 -1.47
C ALA A 42 -9.00 -10.17 -0.82
N GLY A 43 -8.16 -10.83 -1.62
CA GLY A 43 -6.99 -11.57 -1.13
C GLY A 43 -5.99 -10.70 -0.37
N VAL A 44 -5.68 -9.51 -0.89
CA VAL A 44 -4.81 -8.54 -0.18
C VAL A 44 -5.44 -8.10 1.14
N LEU A 45 -6.73 -7.75 1.13
CA LEU A 45 -7.43 -7.29 2.34
C LEU A 45 -7.44 -8.37 3.43
N LYS A 46 -7.77 -9.62 3.07
CA LYS A 46 -7.77 -10.76 4.00
C LYS A 46 -6.37 -11.09 4.52
N GLY A 47 -5.38 -11.18 3.63
CA GLY A 47 -3.99 -11.43 4.03
C GLY A 47 -3.43 -10.34 4.95
N CYS A 48 -3.80 -9.07 4.73
CA CYS A 48 -3.43 -7.99 5.64
C CYS A 48 -4.11 -8.12 7.01
N ALA A 49 -5.38 -8.52 7.05
CA ALA A 49 -6.12 -8.73 8.29
C ALA A 49 -5.53 -9.89 9.13
N GLU A 50 -4.92 -10.89 8.49
CA GLU A 50 -4.18 -11.97 9.14
C GLU A 50 -2.82 -11.54 9.73
N CYS A 51 -2.34 -10.34 9.41
CA CYS A 51 -1.06 -9.78 9.88
C CYS A 51 -1.23 -8.56 10.83
N PRO A 52 -2.04 -8.65 11.90
CA PRO A 52 -2.37 -7.47 12.72
C PRO A 52 -1.18 -6.95 13.54
N GLU A 53 -0.09 -7.71 13.68
CA GLU A 53 1.13 -7.27 14.35
C GLU A 53 2.00 -6.36 13.47
N GLN A 54 1.84 -6.43 12.15
CA GLN A 54 2.64 -5.70 11.17
C GLN A 54 1.84 -4.59 10.46
N ILE A 55 0.55 -4.84 10.19
CA ILE A 55 -0.32 -3.96 9.41
C ILE A 55 -1.37 -3.33 10.32
N LYS A 56 -1.41 -1.99 10.31
CA LYS A 56 -2.34 -1.18 11.13
C LYS A 56 -3.67 -0.98 10.39
N THR A 57 -3.61 -0.42 9.20
CA THR A 57 -4.76 -0.08 8.35
C THR A 57 -4.44 -0.42 6.91
N VAL A 58 -5.44 -0.93 6.17
CA VAL A 58 -5.34 -1.00 4.71
C VAL A 58 -6.09 0.18 4.09
N LEU A 59 -5.38 0.95 3.28
CA LEU A 59 -5.87 2.08 2.52
C LEU A 59 -5.98 1.67 1.04
N ALA A 60 -7.13 1.82 0.42
CA ALA A 60 -7.28 1.63 -1.01
C ALA A 60 -7.10 2.97 -1.73
N ALA A 61 -6.24 3.03 -2.74
CA ALA A 61 -6.08 4.21 -3.56
C ALA A 61 -7.18 4.25 -4.64
N TRP A 62 -8.02 5.28 -4.59
CA TRP A 62 -9.14 5.44 -5.52
C TRP A 62 -8.62 5.69 -6.94
N HIS A 63 -9.09 4.91 -7.91
CA HIS A 63 -8.58 4.98 -9.29
C HIS A 63 -7.05 4.74 -9.39
N GLY A 64 -6.51 3.79 -8.63
CA GLY A 64 -5.14 3.35 -8.82
C GLY A 64 -4.09 4.35 -8.33
N VAL A 65 -3.01 4.55 -9.10
CA VAL A 65 -1.90 5.41 -8.66
C VAL A 65 -2.25 6.90 -8.70
N GLU A 66 -3.23 7.29 -9.53
CA GLU A 66 -3.74 8.67 -9.54
C GLU A 66 -4.38 9.04 -8.20
N GLY A 67 -5.07 8.10 -7.54
CA GLY A 67 -5.58 8.30 -6.18
C GLY A 67 -4.46 8.49 -5.15
N VAL A 68 -3.29 7.89 -5.35
CA VAL A 68 -2.13 8.18 -4.49
C VAL A 68 -1.65 9.61 -4.74
N LEU A 69 -1.49 10.01 -5.99
CA LEU A 69 -1.02 11.36 -6.35
C LEU A 69 -1.95 12.46 -5.82
N GLN A 70 -3.26 12.22 -5.91
CA GLN A 70 -4.33 13.12 -5.46
C GLN A 70 -4.70 12.95 -3.98
N GLU A 71 -4.08 11.99 -3.28
CA GLU A 71 -4.34 11.67 -1.87
C GLU A 71 -5.81 11.22 -1.59
N GLU A 72 -6.43 10.59 -2.58
CA GLU A 72 -7.76 9.99 -2.50
C GLU A 72 -7.67 8.54 -1.99
N LEU A 73 -7.52 8.40 -0.66
CA LEU A 73 -7.34 7.11 0.01
C LEU A 73 -8.59 6.69 0.81
N ILE A 74 -9.07 5.47 0.57
CA ILE A 74 -10.23 4.88 1.24
C ILE A 74 -9.77 3.95 2.35
N ASN A 75 -10.25 4.17 3.58
CA ASN A 75 -9.94 3.26 4.69
C ASN A 75 -10.80 1.99 4.62
N MET A 76 -10.15 0.86 4.31
CA MET A 76 -10.82 -0.43 4.10
C MET A 76 -11.14 -1.18 5.40
N ASN A 77 -10.53 -0.81 6.54
CA ASN A 77 -10.83 -1.44 7.84
C ASN A 77 -12.26 -1.12 8.32
N ARG A 78 -12.98 -0.22 7.64
CA ARG A 78 -14.36 0.15 7.97
C ARG A 78 -15.41 -0.77 7.33
N GLN A 79 -15.01 -1.64 6.41
CA GLN A 79 -15.92 -2.55 5.72
C GLN A 79 -16.14 -3.83 6.51
N SER A 80 -17.33 -4.41 6.40
CA SER A 80 -17.64 -5.70 7.01
C SER A 80 -17.00 -6.84 6.22
N GLU A 81 -16.79 -7.98 6.86
CA GLU A 81 -16.30 -9.19 6.19
C GLU A 81 -17.23 -9.63 5.05
N GLU A 82 -18.55 -9.47 5.23
CA GLU A 82 -19.56 -9.74 4.21
C GLU A 82 -19.35 -8.87 2.96
N GLU A 83 -19.06 -7.58 3.12
CA GLU A 83 -18.75 -6.72 1.97
C GLU A 83 -17.45 -7.11 1.26
N LEU A 84 -16.45 -7.55 2.02
CA LEU A 84 -15.20 -8.05 1.44
C LEU A 84 -15.41 -9.36 0.67
N ASP A 85 -16.33 -10.22 1.11
CA ASP A 85 -16.67 -11.45 0.41
C ASP A 85 -17.40 -11.19 -0.91
N LEU A 86 -18.22 -10.15 -0.98
CA LEU A 86 -18.90 -9.75 -2.22
C LEU A 86 -17.91 -9.37 -3.33
N LEU A 87 -16.71 -8.88 -2.99
CA LEU A 87 -15.65 -8.59 -3.97
C LEU A 87 -15.25 -9.84 -4.79
N MET A 88 -15.35 -11.03 -4.22
CA MET A 88 -15.02 -12.28 -4.92
C MET A 88 -15.96 -12.59 -6.08
N THR A 89 -17.19 -12.06 -6.04
CA THR A 89 -18.24 -12.34 -7.04
C THR A 89 -18.70 -11.09 -7.80
N THR A 90 -18.16 -9.92 -7.46
CA THR A 90 -18.49 -8.65 -8.12
C THR A 90 -17.64 -8.45 -9.38
N PRO A 91 -18.24 -8.51 -10.58
CA PRO A 91 -17.52 -8.23 -11.84
C PRO A 91 -17.26 -6.72 -12.02
N ALA A 92 -16.45 -6.36 -13.03
CA ALA A 92 -16.15 -5.00 -13.50
C ALA A 92 -14.92 -4.28 -12.88
N SER A 93 -14.72 -3.02 -13.32
CA SER A 93 -13.54 -2.15 -13.21
C SER A 93 -13.17 -1.73 -11.80
N GLY A 94 -12.80 -2.70 -10.98
CA GLY A 94 -12.19 -2.48 -9.68
C GLY A 94 -13.17 -1.88 -8.67
N ALA A 95 -13.44 -2.55 -7.56
CA ALA A 95 -14.26 -1.98 -6.49
C ALA A 95 -13.69 -0.65 -5.94
N ILE A 96 -12.38 -0.42 -6.15
CA ILE A 96 -11.66 0.80 -5.78
C ILE A 96 -11.21 1.62 -7.01
N GLY A 97 -11.68 1.25 -8.21
CA GLY A 97 -11.31 1.86 -9.48
C GLY A 97 -9.91 1.47 -9.99
N THR A 98 -9.66 1.70 -11.27
CA THR A 98 -8.37 1.47 -11.94
C THR A 98 -7.92 2.71 -12.71
N CYS A 99 -6.61 2.91 -12.88
CA CYS A 99 -6.07 3.91 -13.82
C CYS A 99 -5.26 3.26 -14.95
N ARG A 100 -5.04 4.05 -16.01
CA ARG A 100 -4.04 3.78 -17.07
C ARG A 100 -2.86 4.74 -17.03
N TYR A 101 -2.77 5.57 -15.98
CA TYR A 101 -1.63 6.44 -15.75
C TYR A 101 -0.36 5.60 -15.64
N LYS A 102 0.59 5.83 -16.56
CA LYS A 102 1.83 5.06 -16.66
C LYS A 102 2.98 5.89 -16.12
N LEU A 103 3.51 5.47 -14.98
CA LEU A 103 4.70 6.09 -14.39
C LEU A 103 5.94 5.70 -15.17
N THR A 104 6.52 6.67 -15.88
CA THR A 104 7.77 6.49 -16.62
C THR A 104 8.98 6.87 -15.75
N PRO A 105 10.20 6.40 -16.05
CA PRO A 105 11.38 6.68 -15.21
C PRO A 105 11.73 8.17 -15.04
N ASN A 106 11.29 9.03 -15.96
CA ASN A 106 11.58 10.47 -15.97
C ASN A 106 10.57 11.32 -15.18
N MET A 107 9.54 10.72 -14.58
CA MET A 107 8.51 11.43 -13.80
C MET A 107 8.90 11.55 -12.33
N GLN A 108 10.05 12.18 -12.05
CA GLN A 108 10.60 12.27 -10.69
C GLN A 108 9.63 12.92 -9.68
N GLU A 109 8.93 13.97 -10.10
CA GLU A 109 7.94 14.69 -9.28
C GLU A 109 6.80 13.78 -8.80
N ASP A 110 6.32 12.87 -9.65
CA ASP A 110 5.26 11.93 -9.30
C ASP A 110 5.74 10.91 -8.26
N TYR A 111 6.95 10.37 -8.40
CA TYR A 111 7.52 9.46 -7.40
C TYR A 111 7.72 10.17 -6.07
N GLU A 112 8.21 11.42 -6.10
CA GLU A 112 8.35 12.23 -4.89
C GLU A 112 7.00 12.46 -4.22
N ARG A 113 5.96 12.81 -4.99
CA ARG A 113 4.59 12.97 -4.48
C ARG A 113 4.04 11.67 -3.87
N ILE A 114 4.25 10.52 -4.52
CA ILE A 114 3.85 9.21 -3.97
C ILE A 114 4.54 8.95 -2.64
N LEU A 115 5.84 9.18 -2.56
CA LEU A 115 6.60 8.98 -1.32
C LEU A 115 6.18 9.96 -0.22
N GLU A 116 5.83 11.20 -0.56
CA GLU A 116 5.26 12.17 0.38
C GLU A 116 3.95 11.68 0.98
N VAL A 117 3.02 11.22 0.14
CA VAL A 117 1.74 10.66 0.59
C VAL A 117 1.98 9.42 1.44
N PHE A 118 2.86 8.51 1.02
CA PHE A 118 3.18 7.32 1.82
C PHE A 118 3.77 7.67 3.18
N ARG A 119 4.66 8.67 3.26
CA ARG A 119 5.19 9.16 4.54
C ARG A 119 4.10 9.78 5.41
N ALA A 120 3.24 10.62 4.83
CA ALA A 120 2.15 11.31 5.54
C ALA A 120 1.15 10.31 6.15
N HIS A 121 0.92 9.19 5.47
CA HIS A 121 -0.01 8.13 5.88
C HIS A 121 0.67 6.94 6.56
N GLU A 122 1.94 7.06 6.99
CA GLU A 122 2.71 5.98 7.66
C GLU A 122 2.71 4.65 6.89
N VAL A 123 2.69 4.71 5.56
CA VAL A 123 2.63 3.55 4.67
C VAL A 123 3.98 2.86 4.64
N GLY A 124 3.98 1.55 4.84
CA GLY A 124 5.17 0.70 4.75
C GLY A 124 5.01 -0.47 3.77
N TYR A 125 3.81 -0.67 3.24
CA TYR A 125 3.49 -1.73 2.29
C TYR A 125 2.68 -1.15 1.14
N PHE A 126 3.06 -1.46 -0.09
CA PHE A 126 2.32 -1.06 -1.28
C PHE A 126 2.02 -2.30 -2.13
N PHE A 127 0.73 -2.61 -2.28
CA PHE A 127 0.23 -3.71 -3.10
C PHE A 127 -0.38 -3.14 -4.37
N TYR A 128 0.29 -3.35 -5.51
CA TYR A 128 -0.17 -2.81 -6.78
C TYR A 128 -0.66 -3.93 -7.70
N ILE A 129 -1.99 -4.04 -7.84
CA ILE A 129 -2.66 -5.10 -8.60
C ILE A 129 -2.78 -4.65 -10.05
N GLY A 130 -2.08 -5.32 -10.98
CA GLY A 130 -2.13 -4.96 -12.39
C GLY A 130 -1.26 -5.87 -13.26
N GLY A 131 -1.04 -5.45 -14.51
CA GLY A 131 -0.20 -6.17 -15.49
C GLY A 131 1.28 -5.75 -15.44
N ASN A 132 2.04 -6.10 -16.48
CA ASN A 132 3.49 -5.85 -16.54
C ASN A 132 3.87 -4.37 -16.33
N ASP A 133 3.15 -3.44 -16.96
CA ASP A 133 3.38 -1.99 -16.81
C ASP A 133 3.21 -1.52 -15.36
N SER A 134 2.31 -2.15 -14.61
CA SER A 134 2.07 -1.88 -13.19
C SER A 134 3.22 -2.41 -12.33
N MET A 135 3.79 -3.57 -12.68
CA MET A 135 4.93 -4.14 -11.95
C MET A 135 6.20 -3.30 -12.07
N ASP A 136 6.47 -2.74 -13.26
CA ASP A 136 7.59 -1.79 -13.48
C ASP A 136 7.49 -0.54 -12.59
N THR A 137 6.26 -0.12 -12.29
CA THR A 137 5.98 1.00 -11.39
C THR A 137 6.25 0.61 -9.94
N ALA A 138 5.73 -0.54 -9.49
CA ALA A 138 5.94 -1.02 -8.13
C ALA A 138 7.43 -1.19 -7.79
N ALA A 139 8.23 -1.66 -8.74
CA ALA A 139 9.68 -1.83 -8.59
C ALA A 139 10.47 -0.52 -8.41
N LYS A 140 9.90 0.64 -8.76
CA LYS A 140 10.57 1.95 -8.60
C LYS A 140 10.14 2.69 -7.34
N VAL A 141 8.98 2.33 -6.80
CA VAL A 141 8.45 2.89 -5.55
C VAL A 141 9.03 2.16 -4.33
N SER A 142 9.66 0.98 -4.53
CA SER A 142 10.28 0.14 -3.48
C SER A 142 11.58 0.68 -2.91
#